data_AF-A0A699QS30-F1
#
_entry.id   AF-A0A699QS30-F1
#
_cell.length_a   1.000
_cell.length_b   1.000
_cell.length_c   1.000
_cell.angle_alpha   90.00
_cell.angle_beta   90.00
_cell.angle_gamma   90.00
#
_symmetry.space_group_name_H-M   'P 1'
#
loop_
_entity.id
_entity.type
_entity.pdbx_description
1 polymer ?
#
loop_
_entity_poly.entity_id
_entity_poly.type
_entity_poly.pdbx_seq_one_letter_code
_entity_poly.pdbx_strand_id
1 'polypeptide(L)'
;MGMQLIGSLSKRRIIAVTELKIMEWYDYKHLDWISVRRDDDKIYKFKEGDFKRLRLQDIEDMLLLLVQGKLFNLTVEERFAFNVSIRMFTRSIVIQRRVEDLQL
;
A
#
# COMPACT_ATOMS: atom_id res chain seq x y z
N MET A 1 -16.03 13.73 -11.28
CA MET A 1 -15.67 12.44 -10.66
C MET A 1 -14.64 12.75 -9.57
N GLY A 2 -15.08 12.87 -8.31
CA GLY A 2 -14.26 13.47 -7.25
C GLY A 2 -13.22 12.49 -6.70
N MET A 3 -11.94 12.76 -6.95
CA MET A 3 -10.84 12.13 -6.20
C MET A 3 -10.95 12.57 -4.72
N GLN A 4 -11.34 11.65 -3.83
CA GLN A 4 -11.24 11.91 -2.39
C GLN A 4 -9.75 11.92 -2.01
N LEU A 5 -9.22 13.12 -1.77
CA LEU A 5 -7.81 13.40 -1.47
C LEU A 5 -7.33 12.89 -0.10
N ILE A 6 -8.20 12.25 0.67
CA ILE A 6 -7.85 11.77 2.02
C ILE A 6 -8.67 10.51 2.26
N GLY A 7 -8.01 9.34 2.18
CA GLY A 7 -8.65 8.08 2.50
C GLY A 7 -9.12 8.08 3.95
N SER A 8 -10.43 8.16 4.14
CA SER A 8 -11.08 7.82 5.41
C SER A 8 -10.64 6.42 5.84
N LEU A 9 -10.30 6.27 7.14
CA LEU A 9 -10.02 5.00 7.85
C LEU A 9 -11.28 4.09 7.89
N SER A 10 -11.85 3.82 6.73
CA SER A 10 -13.07 3.05 6.56
C SER A 10 -12.79 1.56 6.80
N LYS A 11 -13.60 0.84 7.59
CA LYS A 11 -13.51 -0.63 7.83
C LYS A 11 -13.66 -1.53 6.59
N ARG A 12 -13.70 -0.95 5.39
CA ARG A 12 -13.83 -1.66 4.12
C ARG A 12 -12.51 -2.30 3.68
N ARG A 13 -12.60 -3.49 3.08
CA ARG A 13 -11.44 -4.23 2.57
C ARG A 13 -10.93 -3.65 1.26
N ILE A 14 -9.63 -3.75 1.02
CA ILE A 14 -9.05 -3.46 -0.29
C ILE A 14 -9.27 -4.68 -1.19
N ILE A 15 -9.83 -4.45 -2.39
CA ILE A 15 -10.19 -5.52 -3.33
C ILE A 15 -9.38 -5.48 -4.62
N ALA A 16 -8.76 -4.33 -4.94
CA ALA A 16 -7.86 -4.20 -6.07
C ALA A 16 -6.88 -3.04 -5.89
N VAL A 17 -5.69 -3.15 -6.49
CA VAL A 17 -4.81 -2.01 -6.75
C VAL A 17 -5.16 -1.51 -8.15
N THR A 18 -5.54 -0.24 -8.31
CA THR A 18 -5.98 0.29 -9.61
C THR A 18 -4.85 0.93 -10.39
N GLU A 19 -3.92 1.59 -9.70
CA GLU A 19 -2.80 2.31 -10.32
C GLU A 19 -1.73 2.53 -9.25
N LEU A 20 -0.48 2.64 -9.65
CA LEU A 20 0.60 3.09 -8.77
C LEU A 20 1.59 3.93 -9.55
N LYS A 21 2.39 4.73 -8.84
CA LYS A 21 3.51 5.45 -9.42
C LYS A 21 4.78 5.09 -8.70
N ILE A 22 5.77 4.72 -9.49
CA ILE A 22 7.12 4.43 -9.02
C ILE A 22 8.03 5.56 -9.48
N MET A 23 8.85 6.06 -8.57
CA MET A 23 9.89 7.02 -8.88
C MET A 23 11.25 6.38 -8.64
N GLU A 24 12.21 6.79 -9.46
CA GLU A 24 13.59 6.34 -9.35
C GLU A 24 14.43 7.48 -8.77
N TRP A 25 15.07 7.21 -7.63
CA TRP A 25 15.96 8.14 -6.96
C TRP A 25 17.27 7.42 -6.69
N TYR A 26 18.38 7.95 -7.21
CA TYR A 26 19.72 7.37 -7.05
C TYR A 26 19.75 5.87 -7.39
N ASP A 27 19.22 5.50 -8.56
CA ASP A 27 19.11 4.11 -9.05
C ASP A 27 18.23 3.18 -8.18
N TYR A 28 17.48 3.74 -7.22
CA TYR A 28 16.52 3.00 -6.39
C TYR A 28 15.08 3.37 -6.75
N LYS A 29 14.30 2.35 -7.13
CA LYS A 29 12.88 2.47 -7.44
C LYS A 29 12.04 2.38 -6.16
N HIS A 30 11.29 3.44 -5.87
CA HIS A 30 10.36 3.49 -4.74
C HIS A 30 8.94 3.86 -5.17
N LEU A 31 7.97 3.41 -4.38
CA LEU A 31 6.56 3.70 -4.58
C LEU A 31 6.24 5.12 -4.08
N ASP A 32 5.96 6.05 -4.99
CA ASP A 32 5.56 7.44 -4.68
C ASP A 32 4.11 7.47 -4.16
N TRP A 33 3.21 6.80 -4.89
CA TRP A 33 1.84 6.61 -4.47
C TRP A 33 1.18 5.38 -5.08
N ILE A 34 0.08 4.96 -4.46
CA ILE A 34 -0.78 3.85 -4.89
C ILE A 34 -2.24 4.26 -4.79
N SER A 35 -3.01 3.87 -5.80
CA SER A 35 -4.46 3.96 -5.82
C SER A 35 -5.04 2.56 -5.63
N VAL A 36 -5.94 2.42 -4.67
CA VAL A 36 -6.60 1.15 -4.34
C VAL A 36 -8.11 1.29 -4.36
N ARG A 37 -8.79 0.25 -4.81
CA ARG A 37 -10.24 0.13 -4.76
C ARG A 37 -10.64 -0.67 -3.52
N ARG A 38 -11.61 -0.16 -2.75
CA ARG A 38 -12.20 -0.87 -1.61
C ARG A 38 -13.53 -1.52 -1.97
N ASP A 39 -14.09 -2.31 -1.06
CA ASP A 39 -15.36 -3.06 -1.26
C ASP A 39 -16.59 -2.18 -1.53
N ASP A 40 -16.51 -0.87 -1.24
CA ASP A 40 -17.52 0.13 -1.60
C ASP A 40 -17.32 0.71 -3.02
N ASP A 41 -16.44 0.07 -3.80
CA ASP A 41 -16.02 0.44 -5.17
C ASP A 41 -15.34 1.82 -5.28
N LYS A 42 -15.06 2.48 -4.15
CA LYS A 42 -14.36 3.76 -4.14
C LYS A 42 -12.87 3.56 -4.27
N ILE A 43 -12.25 4.49 -4.98
CA ILE A 43 -10.81 4.54 -5.20
C ILE A 43 -10.19 5.53 -4.20
N TYR A 44 -9.19 5.05 -3.49
CA TYR A 44 -8.42 5.80 -2.50
C TYR A 44 -6.97 5.87 -2.93
N LYS A 45 -6.37 7.05 -2.80
CA LYS A 45 -4.97 7.28 -3.13
C LYS A 45 -4.15 7.47 -1.86
N PHE A 46 -3.07 6.71 -1.74
CA PHE A 46 -2.11 6.77 -0.64
C PHE A 46 -0.74 7.15 -1.19
N LYS A 47 -0.10 8.17 -0.62
CA LYS A 47 1.34 8.39 -0.83
C LYS A 47 2.15 7.55 0.14
N GLU A 48 3.45 7.36 -0.12
CA GLU A 48 4.35 6.65 0.82
C GLU A 48 4.22 7.19 2.26
N GLY A 49 4.20 8.51 2.42
CA GLY A 49 4.04 9.17 3.73
C GLY A 49 2.70 8.92 4.43
N ASP A 50 1.68 8.48 3.70
CA ASP A 50 0.37 8.10 4.25
C ASP A 50 0.35 6.65 4.74
N PHE A 51 1.37 5.84 4.43
CA PHE A 51 1.32 4.41 4.73
C PHE A 51 1.20 4.14 6.22
N LYS A 52 1.81 4.97 7.08
CA LYS A 52 1.62 4.88 8.55
C LYS A 52 0.16 4.95 9.02
N ARG A 53 -0.76 5.43 8.17
CA ARG A 53 -2.20 5.49 8.44
C ARG A 53 -2.94 4.25 7.93
N LEU A 54 -2.30 3.41 7.12
CA LEU A 54 -2.86 2.13 6.71
C LEU A 54 -3.02 1.24 7.94
N ARG A 55 -4.14 0.52 7.97
CA ARG A 55 -4.34 -0.50 8.99
C ARG A 55 -3.64 -1.77 8.57
N LEU A 56 -3.36 -2.64 9.55
CA LEU A 56 -2.78 -3.95 9.28
C LEU A 56 -3.61 -4.76 8.25
N GLN A 57 -4.94 -4.70 8.34
CA GLN A 57 -5.83 -5.35 7.37
C GLN A 57 -5.67 -4.82 5.94
N ASP A 58 -5.45 -3.51 5.78
CA ASP A 58 -5.25 -2.91 4.45
C ASP A 58 -3.93 -3.44 3.83
N ILE A 59 -2.92 -3.71 4.66
CA ILE A 59 -1.63 -4.31 4.24
C ILE A 59 -1.80 -5.79 3.92
N GLU A 60 -2.55 -6.53 4.75
CA GLU A 60 -2.89 -7.94 4.51
C GLU A 60 -3.64 -8.11 3.18
N ASP A 61 -4.63 -7.26 2.91
CA ASP A 61 -5.37 -7.27 1.65
C ASP A 61 -4.45 -6.98 0.46
N MET A 62 -3.57 -5.98 0.55
CA MET A 62 -2.58 -5.68 -0.50
C MET A 62 -1.60 -6.85 -0.74
N LEU A 63 -1.12 -7.49 0.32
CA LEU A 63 -0.26 -8.69 0.24
C LEU A 63 -1.00 -9.86 -0.41
N LEU A 64 -2.27 -10.05 -0.05
CA LEU A 64 -3.10 -11.11 -0.61
C LEU A 64 -3.29 -10.92 -2.12
N LEU A 65 -3.53 -9.68 -2.57
CA LEU A 65 -3.63 -9.37 -4.00
C LEU A 65 -2.35 -9.69 -4.77
N LEU A 66 -1.19 -9.40 -4.16
CA LEU A 66 0.11 -9.73 -4.73
C LEU A 66 0.33 -11.25 -4.84
N VAL A 67 0.09 -12.00 -3.76
CA VAL A 67 0.28 -13.46 -3.71
C VAL A 67 -0.69 -14.18 -4.64
N GLN A 68 -1.93 -13.69 -4.77
CA GLN A 68 -2.93 -14.25 -5.69
C GLN A 68 -2.67 -13.90 -7.15
N GLY A 69 -1.68 -13.04 -7.45
CA GLY A 69 -1.41 -12.58 -8.81
C GLY A 69 -2.50 -11.68 -9.39
N LYS A 70 -3.36 -11.08 -8.55
CA LYS A 70 -4.51 -10.26 -8.96
C LYS A 70 -4.15 -8.82 -9.37
N LEU A 71 -2.88 -8.56 -9.65
CA LEU A 71 -2.33 -7.27 -10.06
C LEU A 71 -2.22 -7.17 -11.58
N PHE A 72 -3.24 -7.62 -12.30
CA PHE A 72 -3.21 -7.79 -13.77
C PHE A 72 -2.94 -6.49 -14.54
N ASN A 73 -3.32 -5.36 -13.95
CA ASN A 73 -3.10 -4.00 -14.46
C ASN A 73 -1.67 -3.48 -14.32
N LEU A 74 -0.81 -4.17 -13.57
CA LEU A 74 0.58 -3.74 -13.32
C LEU A 74 1.59 -4.53 -14.16
N THR A 75 2.63 -3.84 -14.64
CA THR A 75 3.79 -4.46 -15.30
C THR A 75 4.60 -5.33 -14.33
N VAL A 76 5.49 -6.17 -14.86
CA VAL A 76 6.37 -7.02 -14.03
C VAL A 76 7.25 -6.16 -13.11
N GLU A 77 7.76 -5.03 -13.62
CA GLU A 77 8.60 -4.10 -12.87
C GLU A 77 7.82 -3.39 -11.77
N GLU A 78 6.59 -2.96 -12.06
CA GLU A 78 5.69 -2.34 -11.08
C GLU A 78 5.33 -3.31 -9.96
N ARG A 79 5.03 -4.58 -10.30
CA ARG A 79 4.76 -5.63 -9.30
C ARG A 79 5.98 -5.90 -8.43
N PHE A 80 7.17 -5.93 -9.03
CA PHE A 80 8.42 -6.16 -8.29
C PHE A 80 8.68 -5.05 -7.29
N ALA A 81 8.63 -3.80 -7.73
CA ALA A 81 8.87 -2.66 -6.86
C ALA A 81 7.74 -2.48 -5.83
N PHE A 82 6.48 -2.76 -6.18
CA PHE A 82 5.38 -2.83 -5.21
C PHE A 82 5.64 -3.86 -4.11
N ASN A 83 6.09 -5.07 -4.47
CA ASN A 83 6.45 -6.11 -3.51
C ASN A 83 7.57 -5.65 -2.56
N VAL A 84 8.62 -5.03 -3.10
CA VAL A 84 9.72 -4.46 -2.30
C VAL A 84 9.19 -3.41 -1.33
N SER A 85 8.37 -2.46 -1.80
CA SER A 85 7.80 -1.39 -0.97
C SER A 85 6.91 -1.92 0.16
N ILE A 86 6.00 -2.86 -0.12
CA ILE A 86 5.13 -3.45 0.91
C ILE A 86 5.93 -4.25 1.94
N ARG A 87 6.98 -4.96 1.51
CA ARG A 87 7.87 -5.69 2.42
C ARG A 87 8.64 -4.77 3.35
N MET A 88 9.15 -3.65 2.82
CA MET A 88 9.83 -2.63 3.61
C MET A 88 8.88 -1.99 4.61
N PHE A 89 7.65 -1.67 4.19
CA PHE A 89 6.65 -1.06 5.04
C PHE A 89 6.21 -1.99 6.18
N THR A 90 5.95 -3.26 5.88
CA THR A 90 5.58 -4.27 6.88
C THR A 90 6.66 -4.42 7.95
N ARG A 91 7.94 -4.42 7.55
CA ARG A 91 9.07 -4.44 8.48
C ARG A 91 9.10 -3.20 9.38
N SER A 92 8.85 -2.02 8.82
CA SER A 92 8.78 -0.76 9.58
C SER A 92 7.70 -0.82 10.67
N ILE A 93 6.49 -1.31 10.35
CA ILE A 93 5.41 -1.45 11.34
C ILE A 93 5.77 -2.45 12.45
N VAL A 94 6.35 -3.60 12.09
CA VAL A 94 6.75 -4.61 13.08
C VAL A 94 7.79 -4.04 14.03
N ILE A 95 8.74 -3.24 13.54
CA ILE A 95 9.73 -2.57 14.37
C ILE A 95 9.08 -1.51 15.26
N GLN A 96 8.20 -0.66 14.70
CA GLN A 96 7.50 0.38 15.46
C GLN A 96 6.70 -0.22 16.62
N ARG A 97 5.93 -1.30 16.37
CA ARG A 97 5.18 -2.00 17.42
C ARG A 97 6.09 -2.57 18.50
N ARG A 98 7.22 -3.19 18.13
CA ARG A 98 8.19 -3.69 19.11
C ARG A 98 8.80 -2.58 19.95
N VAL A 99 9.03 -1.40 19.37
CA VAL A 99 9.53 -0.24 20.13
C VAL A 99 8.45 0.27 21.09
N GLU A 100 7.20 0.38 20.66
CA GLU A 100 6.07 0.74 21.53
C GLU A 100 5.91 -0.23 22.71
N ASP A 101 5.99 -1.55 22.46
CA ASP A 101 5.91 -2.58 23.49
C ASP A 101 7.07 -2.51 24.51
N LEU A 102 8.25 -2.03 24.09
CA LEU A 102 9.44 -1.88 24.95
C LEU A 102 9.45 -0.58 25.76
N GLN A 103 8.59 0.38 25.43
CA GLN A 103 8.46 1.66 26.15
C GLN A 103 7.43 1.61 27.29
N LEU A 104 6.74 0.46 27.47
CA LEU A 104 5.87 0.13 28.61
C LEU A 104 6.68 -0.45 29.78
#